data_AF-A0AAW9PRD4-F1
#
_entry.id   AF-A0AAW9PRD4-F1
#
_cell.length_a   1.000
_cell.length_b   1.000
_cell.length_c   1.000
_cell.angle_alpha   90.00
_cell.angle_beta   90.00
_cell.angle_gamma   90.00
#
_symmetry.space_group_name_H-M   'P 1'
#
loop_
_entity.id
_entity.type
_entity.pdbx_description
1 polymer ?
#
loop_
_entity_poly.entity_id
_entity_poly.type
_entity_poly.pdbx_seq_one_letter_code
_entity_poly.pdbx_strand_id
1 'polypeptide(L)'
;MANIVNYRNLFWVFYCTFCVLFSSILLPIAEASTIWKISGQEVLKFEYSDDLAKAKIKQLDRRLAQIVATLNPDQPWAIDILPYPSAATNPTIPPSPIPPEQVKSAAIRLQGQVLLEVTEADLRLHQASSVMELANTWARSLANLFSQPIVRQVLVAAGEMPAQVNFSGITYYLKPEIALDRGLFRTTGKRVDGRFVFWEVPPDKKAYEVGETTIKEPKAPLTKIYLLNRYLQFMPYLHQEH
;
A
#
# COMPACT_ATOMS: atom_id res chain seq x y z
N MET A 1 -1.79 13.77 -96.19
CA MET A 1 -1.77 14.56 -94.95
C MET A 1 -1.51 13.60 -93.79
N ALA A 2 -0.28 13.59 -93.29
CA ALA A 2 0.19 12.63 -92.30
C ALA A 2 -0.10 13.15 -90.89
N ASN A 3 -0.87 12.39 -90.11
CA ASN A 3 -1.08 12.64 -88.69
C ASN A 3 0.03 11.95 -87.90
N ILE A 4 0.87 12.77 -87.26
CA ILE A 4 1.89 12.35 -86.30
C ILE A 4 1.18 12.19 -84.95
N VAL A 5 1.04 10.94 -84.49
CA VAL A 5 0.60 10.64 -83.12
C VAL A 5 1.81 10.75 -82.20
N ASN A 6 1.72 11.70 -81.28
CA ASN A 6 2.76 12.06 -80.33
C ASN A 6 2.69 11.11 -79.12
N TYR A 7 3.65 10.18 -79.00
CA TYR A 7 3.85 9.37 -77.81
C TYR A 7 4.48 10.24 -76.72
N ARG A 8 3.64 10.92 -75.92
CA ARG A 8 4.07 11.62 -74.71
C ARG A 8 3.41 10.99 -73.49
N ASN A 9 4.28 10.42 -72.65
CA ASN A 9 4.10 10.23 -71.21
C ASN A 9 3.26 9.02 -70.78
N LEU A 10 3.78 7.85 -71.12
CA LEU A 10 3.63 6.63 -70.34
C LEU A 10 4.45 6.75 -69.02
N PHE A 11 4.05 7.65 -68.11
CA PHE A 11 4.75 7.90 -66.84
C PHE A 11 3.78 8.28 -65.72
N TRP A 12 2.69 7.52 -65.57
CA TRP A 12 1.63 7.82 -64.59
C TRP A 12 1.17 6.61 -63.75
N VAL A 13 2.00 5.56 -63.63
CA VAL A 13 1.59 4.33 -62.89
C VAL A 13 2.53 3.96 -61.72
N PHE A 14 3.57 4.74 -61.41
CA PHE A 14 4.56 4.37 -60.38
C PHE A 14 4.73 5.36 -59.23
N TYR A 15 3.66 6.06 -58.83
CA TYR A 15 3.68 6.93 -57.64
C TYR A 15 2.37 6.86 -56.82
N CYS A 16 1.84 5.66 -56.63
CA CYS A 16 0.92 5.36 -55.52
C CYS A 16 1.59 4.36 -54.57
N THR A 17 2.90 4.53 -54.39
CA THR A 17 3.70 3.79 -53.42
C THR A 17 3.50 4.46 -52.07
N PHE A 18 2.77 3.76 -51.20
CA PHE A 18 3.06 3.79 -49.76
C PHE A 18 2.64 5.02 -48.94
N CYS A 19 1.47 5.59 -49.22
CA CYS A 19 0.72 6.36 -48.20
C CYS A 19 -0.25 5.45 -47.43
N VAL A 20 0.20 4.26 -47.03
CA VAL A 20 -0.46 3.53 -45.93
C VAL A 20 -0.07 4.28 -44.67
N LEU A 21 -0.91 5.27 -44.34
CA LEU A 21 -1.42 5.61 -43.02
C LEU A 21 -0.88 4.74 -41.87
N PHE A 22 0.42 4.82 -41.60
CA PHE A 22 0.94 4.73 -40.23
C PHE A 22 0.68 6.10 -39.59
N SER A 23 -0.62 6.43 -39.45
CA SER A 23 -1.03 7.25 -38.33
C SER A 23 -0.53 6.50 -37.13
N SER A 24 0.60 6.93 -36.60
CA SER A 24 1.07 6.51 -35.29
C SER A 24 -0.07 6.89 -34.35
N ILE A 25 -0.93 5.92 -34.07
CA ILE A 25 -1.87 5.99 -32.96
C ILE A 25 -0.93 6.04 -31.76
N LEU A 26 -0.57 7.27 -31.38
CA LEU A 26 -0.19 7.60 -30.02
C LEU A 26 -1.41 7.22 -29.20
N LEU A 27 -1.50 5.94 -28.87
CA LEU A 27 -2.31 5.49 -27.76
C LEU A 27 -1.86 6.38 -26.60
N PRO A 28 -2.76 7.16 -25.98
CA PRO A 28 -2.41 7.79 -24.72
C PRO A 28 -1.98 6.63 -23.83
N ILE A 29 -0.69 6.60 -23.49
CA ILE A 29 -0.21 5.76 -22.40
C ILE A 29 -0.99 6.32 -21.22
N ALA A 30 -2.07 5.62 -20.83
CA ALA A 30 -2.79 5.99 -19.63
C ALA A 30 -1.72 6.03 -18.55
N GLU A 31 -1.48 7.21 -17.99
CA GLU A 31 -0.62 7.37 -16.84
C GLU A 31 -1.24 6.53 -15.74
N ALA A 32 -0.71 5.32 -15.60
CA ALA A 32 -1.20 4.39 -14.63
C ALA A 32 -0.89 5.04 -13.28
N SER A 33 -1.92 5.20 -12.44
CA SER A 33 -1.71 5.73 -11.11
C SER A 33 -2.18 4.70 -10.12
N THR A 34 -1.26 4.25 -9.27
CA THR A 34 -1.56 3.27 -8.22
C THR A 34 -1.55 3.98 -6.88
N ILE A 35 -2.60 3.74 -6.10
CA ILE A 35 -2.75 4.32 -4.77
C ILE A 35 -2.22 3.34 -3.73
N TRP A 36 -1.27 3.77 -2.92
CA TRP A 36 -0.87 3.06 -1.72
C TRP A 36 -1.89 3.29 -0.62
N LYS A 37 -2.44 2.18 -0.10
CA LYS A 37 -3.44 2.20 0.98
C LYS A 37 -2.87 1.54 2.22
N ILE A 38 -3.09 2.18 3.37
CA ILE A 38 -2.79 1.62 4.69
C ILE A 38 -4.09 1.50 5.45
N SER A 39 -4.41 0.29 5.92
CA SER A 39 -5.66 0.02 6.66
C SER A 39 -6.92 0.50 5.91
N GLY A 40 -6.91 0.37 4.57
CA GLY A 40 -7.99 0.81 3.69
C GLY A 40 -8.04 2.31 3.39
N GLN A 41 -7.21 3.13 4.07
CA GLN A 41 -7.10 4.56 3.82
C GLN A 41 -6.07 4.86 2.73
N GLU A 42 -6.40 5.76 1.80
CA GLU A 42 -5.48 6.21 0.76
C GLU A 42 -4.42 7.14 1.34
N VAL A 43 -3.15 6.83 1.11
CA VAL A 43 -2.03 7.53 1.76
C VAL A 43 -1.23 8.31 0.74
N LEU A 44 -0.70 7.61 -0.26
CA LEU A 44 0.12 8.18 -1.32
C LEU A 44 -0.40 7.69 -2.67
N LYS A 45 -0.45 8.60 -3.65
CA LYS A 45 -0.67 8.26 -5.05
C LYS A 45 0.68 8.19 -5.75
N PHE A 46 0.92 7.12 -6.48
CA PHE A 46 2.12 6.92 -7.27
C PHE A 46 1.80 7.00 -8.76
N GLU A 47 2.55 7.81 -9.50
CA GLU A 47 2.35 8.09 -10.93
C GLU A 47 3.33 7.31 -11.82
N TYR A 48 3.79 6.15 -11.34
CA TYR A 48 4.60 5.21 -12.13
C TYR A 48 3.73 4.27 -12.97
N SER A 49 4.35 3.58 -13.93
CA SER A 49 3.74 2.37 -14.49
C SER A 49 3.30 1.40 -13.39
N ASP A 50 2.20 0.67 -13.64
CA ASP A 50 1.59 -0.22 -12.63
C ASP A 50 2.58 -1.21 -11.99
N ASP A 51 3.48 -1.79 -12.80
CA ASP A 51 4.45 -2.77 -12.30
C ASP A 51 5.46 -2.13 -11.34
N LEU A 52 5.96 -0.93 -11.68
CA LEU A 52 6.89 -0.19 -10.83
C LEU A 52 6.20 0.31 -9.56
N ALA A 53 4.97 0.80 -9.67
CA ALA A 53 4.19 1.25 -8.54
C ALA A 53 3.89 0.10 -7.56
N LYS A 54 3.49 -1.07 -8.07
CA LYS A 54 3.28 -2.28 -7.25
C LYS A 54 4.56 -2.74 -6.56
N ALA A 55 5.70 -2.72 -7.25
CA ALA A 55 6.98 -3.06 -6.67
C ALA A 55 7.37 -2.10 -5.52
N LYS A 56 7.19 -0.79 -5.73
CA LYS A 56 7.47 0.25 -4.73
C LYS A 56 6.53 0.15 -3.52
N ILE A 57 5.24 -0.09 -3.75
CA ILE A 57 4.26 -0.36 -2.69
C ILE A 57 4.67 -1.58 -1.87
N LYS A 58 5.03 -2.70 -2.52
CA LYS A 58 5.46 -3.92 -1.81
C LYS A 58 6.71 -3.69 -0.96
N GLN A 59 7.65 -2.86 -1.44
CA GLN A 59 8.82 -2.46 -0.67
C GLN A 59 8.43 -1.60 0.53
N LEU A 60 7.49 -0.66 0.35
CA LEU A 60 6.98 0.20 1.42
C LEU A 60 6.24 -0.60 2.48
N ASP A 61 5.36 -1.52 2.09
CA ASP A 61 4.65 -2.40 3.02
C ASP A 61 5.63 -3.22 3.85
N ARG A 62 6.69 -3.76 3.22
CA ARG A 62 7.73 -4.50 3.93
C ARG A 62 8.48 -3.63 4.93
N ARG A 63 8.94 -2.44 4.52
CA ARG A 63 9.65 -1.51 5.41
C ARG A 63 8.75 -1.04 6.55
N LEU A 64 7.50 -0.70 6.25
CA LEU A 64 6.51 -0.31 7.25
C LEU A 64 6.30 -1.41 8.29
N ALA A 65 6.09 -2.65 7.84
CA ALA A 65 5.91 -3.80 8.74
C ALA A 65 7.12 -4.02 9.66
N GLN A 66 8.34 -3.86 9.13
CA GLN A 66 9.59 -3.96 9.91
C GLN A 66 9.69 -2.86 10.97
N ILE A 67 9.45 -1.60 10.60
CA ILE A 67 9.52 -0.47 11.52
C ILE A 67 8.46 -0.62 12.61
N VAL A 68 7.20 -0.83 12.21
CA VAL A 68 6.04 -0.92 13.11
C VAL A 68 6.15 -2.05 14.11
N ALA A 69 6.83 -3.16 13.77
CA ALA A 69 7.09 -4.26 14.71
C ALA A 69 7.84 -3.85 15.98
N THR A 70 8.54 -2.72 15.93
CA THR A 70 9.32 -2.18 17.05
C THR A 70 8.63 -1.02 17.79
N LEU A 71 7.45 -0.58 17.34
CA LEU A 71 6.79 0.61 17.85
C LEU A 71 5.69 0.30 18.85
N ASN A 72 5.51 1.20 19.82
CA ASN A 72 4.35 1.20 20.72
C ASN A 72 3.18 1.95 20.04
N PRO A 73 2.01 1.33 19.83
CA PRO A 73 0.88 1.98 19.16
C PRO A 73 0.20 3.06 20.01
N ASP A 74 0.36 3.03 21.34
CA ASP A 74 -0.24 3.99 22.26
C ASP A 74 0.55 5.31 22.36
N GLN A 75 1.75 5.34 21.76
CA GLN A 75 2.57 6.54 21.69
C GLN A 75 2.44 7.23 20.33
N PRO A 76 2.56 8.57 20.26
CA PRO A 76 2.64 9.28 18.99
C PRO A 76 3.84 8.80 18.16
N TRP A 77 3.61 8.61 16.86
CA TRP A 77 4.68 8.25 15.92
C TRP A 77 5.21 9.49 15.20
N ALA A 78 6.52 9.72 15.29
CA ALA A 78 7.17 10.83 14.63
C ALA A 78 7.48 10.51 13.16
N ILE A 79 7.17 11.45 12.27
CA ILE A 79 7.60 11.45 10.88
C ILE A 79 8.55 12.63 10.68
N ASP A 80 9.69 12.37 10.07
CA ASP A 80 10.70 13.38 9.78
C ASP A 80 11.34 13.16 8.40
N ILE A 81 12.05 14.17 7.91
CA ILE A 81 12.68 14.16 6.58
C ILE A 81 14.17 14.41 6.75
N LEU A 82 14.99 13.52 6.18
CA LEU A 82 16.44 13.67 6.11
C LEU A 82 16.84 14.00 4.66
N PRO A 83 17.24 15.24 4.35
CA PRO A 83 17.71 15.62 3.02
C PRO A 83 19.12 15.09 2.75
N TYR A 84 19.38 14.69 1.51
CA TYR A 84 20.71 14.35 1.01
C TYR A 84 21.11 15.31 -0.11
N PRO A 85 22.19 16.09 0.08
CA PRO A 85 22.67 16.99 -0.95
C PRO A 85 23.31 16.21 -2.10
N SER A 86 23.30 16.80 -3.31
CA SER A 86 24.21 16.36 -4.37
C SER A 86 25.64 16.47 -3.85
N ALA A 87 26.47 15.43 -4.00
CA ALA A 87 27.88 15.52 -3.64
C ALA A 87 28.51 16.74 -4.34
N ALA A 88 28.86 17.77 -3.58
CA ALA A 88 29.58 18.94 -4.05
C ALA A 88 30.86 19.11 -3.22
N THR A 89 31.98 18.90 -3.91
CA THR A 89 33.36 19.35 -3.65
C THR A 89 33.65 20.04 -2.31
N ASN A 90 34.49 19.38 -1.50
CA ASN A 90 35.32 19.87 -0.40
C ASN A 90 34.63 20.66 0.74
N PRO A 91 34.46 20.05 1.93
CA PRO A 91 33.94 20.75 3.10
C PRO A 91 35.07 21.54 3.77
N THR A 92 35.09 22.88 3.64
CA THR A 92 35.96 23.74 4.46
C THR A 92 35.17 24.69 5.38
N ILE A 93 33.83 24.60 5.39
CA ILE A 93 32.97 25.51 6.16
C ILE A 93 31.94 24.70 6.95
N PRO A 94 31.60 25.09 8.20
CA PRO A 94 30.61 24.40 9.03
C PRO A 94 29.24 24.24 8.33
N PRO A 95 28.41 23.25 8.72
CA PRO A 95 27.18 22.92 8.00
C PRO A 95 26.13 24.03 8.15
N SER A 96 26.04 24.90 7.15
CA SER A 96 24.86 25.72 6.90
C SER A 96 23.68 24.83 6.47
N PRO A 97 22.43 25.20 6.78
CA PRO A 97 21.25 24.47 6.30
C PRO A 97 21.28 24.36 4.77
N ILE A 98 21.09 23.15 4.25
CA ILE A 98 21.14 22.85 2.81
C ILE A 98 19.96 23.55 2.12
N PRO A 99 20.21 24.41 1.11
CA PRO A 99 19.13 25.00 0.32
C PRO A 99 18.26 23.92 -0.35
N PRO A 100 16.92 24.06 -0.38
CA PRO A 100 16.02 23.04 -0.95
C PRO A 100 16.34 22.65 -2.39
N GLU A 101 16.87 23.58 -3.18
CA GLU A 101 17.26 23.41 -4.58
C GLU A 101 18.48 22.49 -4.77
N GLN A 102 19.29 22.27 -3.74
CA GLN A 102 20.49 21.44 -3.77
C GLN A 102 20.24 19.99 -3.33
N VAL A 103 19.01 19.67 -2.91
CA VAL A 103 18.61 18.35 -2.43
C VAL A 103 18.23 17.46 -3.61
N LYS A 104 19.03 16.41 -3.85
CA LYS A 104 18.81 15.43 -4.93
C LYS A 104 17.95 14.25 -4.50
N SER A 105 18.01 13.91 -3.22
CA SER A 105 17.13 12.92 -2.62
C SER A 105 16.81 13.27 -1.17
N ALA A 106 15.70 12.76 -0.66
CA ALA A 106 15.32 12.92 0.73
C ALA A 106 14.73 11.61 1.26
N ALA A 107 15.13 11.19 2.45
CA ALA A 107 14.51 10.06 3.13
C ALA A 107 13.40 10.56 4.07
N ILE A 108 12.18 10.06 3.86
CA ILE A 108 11.10 10.16 4.83
C ILE A 108 11.26 9.03 5.82
N ARG A 109 11.36 9.38 7.10
CA ARG A 109 11.62 8.45 8.20
C ARG A 109 10.41 8.38 9.14
N LEU A 110 10.17 7.17 9.66
CA LEU A 110 9.21 6.89 10.72
C LEU A 110 10.01 6.49 11.96
N GLN A 111 9.90 7.27 13.03
CA GLN A 111 10.69 7.07 14.26
C GLN A 111 12.20 6.92 13.98
N GLY A 112 12.73 7.79 13.11
CA GLY A 112 14.14 7.80 12.73
C GLY A 112 14.58 6.68 11.76
N GLN A 113 13.70 5.73 11.42
CA GLN A 113 13.97 4.67 10.45
C GLN A 113 13.45 5.03 9.06
N VAL A 114 14.25 4.77 8.01
CA VAL A 114 13.87 5.12 6.62
C VAL A 114 12.68 4.29 6.14
N LEU A 115 11.57 4.97 5.86
CA LEU A 115 10.38 4.37 5.28
C LEU A 115 10.42 4.47 3.75
N LEU A 116 10.62 5.69 3.23
CA LEU A 116 10.54 6.02 1.81
C LEU A 116 11.68 6.97 1.42
N GLU A 117 12.20 6.79 0.22
CA GLU A 117 13.14 7.73 -0.41
C GLU A 117 12.43 8.45 -1.55
N VAL A 118 12.59 9.77 -1.58
CA VAL A 118 12.12 10.67 -2.62
C VAL A 118 13.33 11.12 -3.42
N THR A 119 13.25 11.00 -4.73
CA THR A 119 14.36 11.27 -5.66
C THR A 119 13.94 12.25 -6.75
N GLU A 120 14.89 12.75 -7.53
CA GLU A 120 14.58 13.56 -8.72
C GLU A 120 13.71 12.84 -9.75
N ALA A 121 13.78 11.51 -9.82
CA ALA A 121 12.92 10.73 -10.71
C ALA A 121 11.46 10.81 -10.26
N ASP A 122 11.22 10.75 -8.94
CA ASP A 122 9.89 10.89 -8.37
C ASP A 122 9.33 12.30 -8.61
N LEU A 123 10.17 13.33 -8.47
CA LEU A 123 9.80 14.72 -8.77
C LEU A 123 9.28 14.90 -10.20
N ARG A 124 9.98 14.33 -11.20
CA ARG A 124 9.61 14.49 -12.61
C ARG A 124 8.27 13.84 -12.93
N LEU A 125 8.00 12.69 -12.31
CA LEU A 125 6.74 11.97 -12.51
C LEU A 125 5.58 12.68 -11.83
N HIS A 126 5.82 13.23 -10.63
CA HIS A 126 4.79 13.90 -9.83
C HIS A 126 4.63 15.40 -10.08
N GLN A 127 5.35 15.95 -11.08
CA GLN A 127 5.31 17.36 -11.47
C GLN A 127 5.50 18.34 -10.28
N ALA A 128 6.30 17.95 -9.28
CA ALA A 128 6.56 18.76 -8.09
C ALA A 128 7.68 19.78 -8.35
N SER A 129 7.73 20.88 -7.59
CA SER A 129 8.72 21.95 -7.81
C SER A 129 10.09 21.61 -7.23
N SER A 130 10.16 20.79 -6.17
CA SER A 130 11.43 20.31 -5.59
C SER A 130 11.28 18.97 -4.88
N VAL A 131 12.37 18.21 -4.73
CA VAL A 131 12.39 16.93 -3.98
C VAL A 131 11.90 17.15 -2.55
N MET A 132 12.31 18.28 -1.95
CA MET A 132 11.87 18.66 -0.61
C MET A 132 10.37 18.97 -0.54
N GLU A 133 9.79 19.63 -1.54
CA GLU A 133 8.35 19.88 -1.58
C GLU A 133 7.57 18.56 -1.63
N LEU A 134 7.95 17.66 -2.54
CA LEU A 134 7.31 16.35 -2.67
C LEU A 134 7.45 15.54 -1.37
N ALA A 135 8.65 15.50 -0.79
CA ALA A 135 8.90 14.84 0.49
C ALA A 135 8.06 15.41 1.63
N ASN A 136 7.92 16.74 1.71
CA ASN A 136 7.07 17.40 2.70
C ASN A 136 5.58 17.07 2.52
N THR A 137 5.11 16.99 1.28
CA THR A 137 3.72 16.60 0.99
C THR A 137 3.45 15.16 1.43
N TRP A 138 4.31 14.23 1.06
CA TRP A 138 4.17 12.82 1.46
C TRP A 138 4.34 12.61 2.97
N ALA A 139 5.31 13.29 3.59
CA ALA A 139 5.51 13.25 5.03
C ALA A 139 4.28 13.78 5.79
N ARG A 140 3.62 14.84 5.31
CA ARG A 140 2.37 15.35 5.89
C ARG A 140 1.23 14.34 5.78
N SER A 141 1.06 13.70 4.62
CA SER A 141 0.04 12.64 4.47
C SER A 141 0.28 11.48 5.44
N LEU A 142 1.54 11.03 5.59
CA LEU A 142 1.92 9.98 6.53
C LEU A 142 1.74 10.40 7.99
N ALA A 143 2.13 11.62 8.35
CA ALA A 143 1.95 12.15 9.70
C ALA A 143 0.46 12.24 10.07
N ASN A 144 -0.39 12.71 9.15
CA ASN A 144 -1.84 12.75 9.35
C ASN A 144 -2.41 11.35 9.55
N LEU A 145 -2.01 10.38 8.73
CA LEU A 145 -2.42 8.98 8.89
C LEU A 145 -1.99 8.43 10.26
N PHE A 146 -0.70 8.48 10.58
CA PHE A 146 -0.16 7.88 11.81
C PHE A 146 -0.51 8.66 13.07
N SER A 147 -1.08 9.87 12.98
CA SER A 147 -1.65 10.57 14.12
C SER A 147 -2.90 9.87 14.67
N GLN A 148 -3.59 9.08 13.85
CA GLN A 148 -4.79 8.32 14.26
C GLN A 148 -4.40 7.11 15.11
N PRO A 149 -4.83 7.03 16.40
CA PRO A 149 -4.51 5.90 17.28
C PRO A 149 -4.97 4.56 16.71
N ILE A 150 -6.15 4.53 16.09
CA ILE A 150 -6.72 3.33 15.48
C ILE A 150 -5.81 2.78 14.37
N VAL A 151 -5.20 3.65 13.56
CA VAL A 151 -4.30 3.21 12.48
C VAL A 151 -3.02 2.61 13.07
N ARG A 152 -2.45 3.23 14.11
CA ARG A 152 -1.26 2.70 14.79
C ARG A 152 -1.54 1.35 15.43
N GLN A 153 -2.67 1.21 16.12
CA GLN A 153 -3.11 -0.05 16.72
C GLN A 153 -3.28 -1.14 15.65
N VAL A 154 -3.94 -0.82 14.53
CA VAL A 154 -4.09 -1.77 13.41
C VAL A 154 -2.74 -2.14 12.81
N LEU A 155 -1.82 -1.19 12.63
CA LEU A 155 -0.52 -1.48 12.05
C LEU A 155 0.32 -2.38 12.95
N VAL A 156 0.31 -2.15 14.27
CA VAL A 156 1.05 -2.98 15.21
C VAL A 156 0.36 -4.32 15.38
N ALA A 157 -0.91 -4.31 15.79
CA ALA A 157 -1.65 -5.50 16.15
C ALA A 157 -2.11 -6.31 14.93
N ALA A 158 -2.41 -5.66 13.81
CA ALA A 158 -2.87 -6.32 12.59
C ALA A 158 -1.84 -6.29 11.46
N GLY A 159 -0.62 -5.80 11.69
CA GLY A 159 0.47 -5.96 10.74
C GLY A 159 0.66 -7.44 10.45
N GLU A 160 0.40 -7.84 9.20
CA GLU A 160 0.33 -9.24 8.67
C GLU A 160 -1.03 -9.95 8.75
N MET A 161 -2.05 -9.34 9.33
CA MET A 161 -3.42 -9.85 9.30
C MET A 161 -4.07 -9.48 7.95
N PRO A 162 -4.66 -10.44 7.23
CA PRO A 162 -5.31 -10.15 5.95
C PRO A 162 -6.55 -9.26 6.16
N ALA A 163 -6.75 -8.24 5.33
CA ALA A 163 -7.88 -7.29 5.49
C ALA A 163 -9.26 -7.98 5.40
N GLN A 164 -9.33 -9.10 4.69
CA GLN A 164 -10.49 -9.97 4.60
C GLN A 164 -10.05 -11.43 4.57
N VAL A 165 -10.92 -12.34 5.02
CA VAL A 165 -10.70 -13.78 4.93
C VAL A 165 -11.97 -14.48 4.43
N ASN A 166 -11.82 -15.57 3.69
CA ASN A 166 -12.92 -16.44 3.34
C ASN A 166 -12.91 -17.68 4.25
N PHE A 167 -13.94 -17.82 5.08
CA PHE A 167 -14.09 -18.95 5.97
C PHE A 167 -15.46 -19.59 5.78
N SER A 168 -15.47 -20.90 5.49
CA SER A 168 -16.69 -21.67 5.24
C SER A 168 -17.62 -21.04 4.17
N GLY A 169 -17.04 -20.44 3.13
CA GLY A 169 -17.78 -19.80 2.03
C GLY A 169 -18.27 -18.38 2.32
N ILE A 170 -17.94 -17.81 3.49
CA ILE A 170 -18.36 -16.47 3.90
C ILE A 170 -17.13 -15.55 3.96
N THR A 171 -17.25 -14.36 3.39
CA THR A 171 -16.22 -13.32 3.49
C THR A 171 -16.41 -12.52 4.78
N TYR A 172 -15.34 -12.45 5.56
CA TYR A 172 -15.26 -11.64 6.77
C TYR A 172 -14.22 -10.53 6.61
N TYR A 173 -14.48 -9.38 7.20
CA TYR A 173 -13.61 -8.20 7.15
C TYR A 173 -13.00 -7.91 8.51
N LEU A 174 -11.68 -7.69 8.51
CA LEU A 174 -10.91 -7.34 9.69
C LEU A 174 -11.47 -6.07 10.34
N LYS A 175 -11.59 -6.10 11.66
CA LYS A 175 -11.92 -4.94 12.48
C LYS A 175 -10.69 -4.48 13.25
N PRO A 176 -10.55 -3.16 13.46
CA PRO A 176 -9.34 -2.59 14.03
C PRO A 176 -9.24 -2.76 15.55
N GLU A 177 -10.34 -3.13 16.21
CA GLU A 177 -10.43 -3.27 17.66
C GLU A 177 -9.89 -4.62 18.12
N ILE A 178 -9.01 -4.64 19.10
CA ILE A 178 -8.54 -5.87 19.72
C ILE A 178 -9.63 -6.38 20.68
N ALA A 179 -10.00 -7.65 20.55
CA ALA A 179 -10.90 -8.28 21.51
C ALA A 179 -10.11 -8.77 22.72
N LEU A 180 -10.53 -8.34 23.91
CA LEU A 180 -9.91 -8.75 25.17
C LEU A 180 -10.20 -10.23 25.45
N ASP A 181 -9.15 -11.00 25.75
CA ASP A 181 -9.32 -12.38 26.16
C ASP A 181 -9.88 -12.47 27.58
N ARG A 182 -11.14 -12.92 27.67
CA ARG A 182 -11.85 -13.19 28.93
C ARG A 182 -11.96 -14.69 29.22
N GLY A 183 -11.19 -15.52 28.51
CA GLY A 183 -11.30 -16.98 28.57
C GLY A 183 -12.54 -17.53 27.83
N LEU A 184 -13.14 -16.74 26.94
CA LEU A 184 -14.40 -17.09 26.23
C LEU A 184 -14.17 -17.52 24.77
N PHE A 185 -12.95 -17.43 24.25
CA PHE A 185 -12.64 -17.84 22.88
C PHE A 185 -12.44 -19.34 22.78
N ARG A 186 -12.99 -19.95 21.73
CA ARG A 186 -12.89 -21.38 21.44
C ARG A 186 -12.56 -21.61 19.98
N THR A 187 -11.91 -22.73 19.69
CA THR A 187 -11.51 -23.14 18.34
C THR A 187 -11.72 -24.64 18.16
N THR A 188 -12.08 -25.07 16.94
CA THR A 188 -12.10 -26.49 16.51
C THR A 188 -10.77 -26.90 15.89
N GLY A 189 -9.78 -26.01 15.83
CA GLY A 189 -8.52 -26.22 15.12
C GLY A 189 -8.60 -25.94 13.61
N LYS A 190 -9.76 -25.56 13.08
CA LYS A 190 -9.90 -25.10 11.69
C LYS A 190 -9.05 -23.86 11.44
N ARG A 191 -8.61 -23.72 10.19
CA ARG A 191 -7.72 -22.64 9.77
C ARG A 191 -8.21 -21.92 8.53
N VAL A 192 -7.82 -20.65 8.42
CA VAL A 192 -7.93 -19.83 7.22
C VAL A 192 -6.61 -19.11 7.02
N ASP A 193 -6.05 -19.18 5.81
CA ASP A 193 -4.74 -18.62 5.47
C ASP A 193 -3.63 -19.00 6.47
N GLY A 194 -3.66 -20.26 6.94
CA GLY A 194 -2.70 -20.80 7.91
C GLY A 194 -2.95 -20.41 9.38
N ARG A 195 -3.93 -19.56 9.68
CA ARG A 195 -4.28 -19.07 11.03
C ARG A 195 -5.46 -19.83 11.62
N PHE A 196 -5.44 -20.11 12.92
CA PHE A 196 -6.58 -20.73 13.60
C PHE A 196 -7.77 -19.78 13.69
N VAL A 197 -8.97 -20.32 13.46
CA VAL A 197 -10.23 -19.60 13.60
C VAL A 197 -10.82 -19.83 14.97
N PHE A 198 -11.18 -18.74 15.64
CA PHE A 198 -11.84 -18.72 16.93
C PHE A 198 -13.22 -18.10 16.83
N TRP A 199 -14.10 -18.47 17.76
CA TRP A 199 -15.36 -17.79 18.03
C TRP A 199 -15.49 -17.55 19.54
N GLU A 200 -16.33 -16.59 19.91
CA GLU A 200 -16.61 -16.27 21.30
C GLU A 200 -17.84 -17.04 21.76
N VAL A 201 -17.76 -17.67 22.93
CA VAL A 201 -18.89 -18.33 23.58
C VAL A 201 -19.58 -17.32 24.49
N PRO A 202 -20.93 -17.27 24.55
CA PRO A 202 -21.64 -16.40 25.47
C PRO A 202 -21.18 -16.62 26.92
N PRO A 203 -21.08 -15.56 27.73
CA PRO A 203 -20.77 -15.69 29.14
C PRO A 203 -21.95 -16.33 29.88
N ASP A 204 -21.91 -17.64 30.07
CA ASP A 204 -22.82 -18.38 30.93
C ASP A 204 -22.04 -19.20 31.97
N LYS A 205 -22.75 -19.86 32.90
CA LYS A 205 -22.11 -20.64 33.97
C LYS A 205 -21.27 -21.81 33.42
N LYS A 206 -21.58 -22.33 32.22
CA LYS A 206 -20.89 -23.45 31.58
C LYS A 206 -19.65 -23.02 30.80
N ALA A 207 -19.60 -21.78 30.34
CA ALA A 207 -18.47 -21.22 29.59
C ALA A 207 -17.16 -21.23 30.41
N TYR A 208 -17.26 -21.23 31.74
CA TYR A 208 -16.12 -21.23 32.67
C TYR A 208 -15.84 -22.61 33.30
N GLU A 209 -16.61 -23.65 32.96
CA GLU A 209 -16.37 -25.00 33.48
C GLU A 209 -15.09 -25.58 32.87
N VAL A 210 -14.13 -25.94 33.72
CA VAL A 210 -12.89 -26.62 33.34
C VAL A 210 -13.20 -28.12 33.21
N GLY A 211 -13.42 -28.59 31.99
CA GLY A 211 -13.68 -30.00 31.68
C GLY A 211 -13.65 -30.28 30.17
N GLU A 212 -13.76 -31.55 29.78
CA GLU A 212 -13.93 -31.97 28.37
C GLU A 212 -15.34 -31.61 27.86
N THR A 213 -15.68 -30.33 27.88
CA THR A 213 -16.85 -29.84 27.18
C THR A 213 -16.52 -30.02 25.69
N THR A 214 -17.25 -30.89 24.99
CA THR A 214 -17.11 -31.01 23.54
C THR A 214 -17.70 -29.75 22.92
N ILE A 215 -16.92 -28.67 22.88
CA ILE A 215 -17.39 -27.38 22.39
C ILE A 215 -17.50 -27.47 20.88
N LYS A 216 -18.73 -27.62 20.41
CA LYS A 216 -19.05 -27.62 18.98
C LYS A 216 -18.99 -26.19 18.46
N GLU A 217 -18.41 -26.04 17.27
CA GLU A 217 -18.52 -24.81 16.49
C GLU A 217 -19.99 -24.45 16.32
N PRO A 218 -20.38 -23.17 16.52
CA PRO A 218 -21.75 -22.75 16.24
C PRO A 218 -22.06 -22.98 14.76
N LYS A 219 -23.34 -23.22 14.46
CA LYS A 219 -23.78 -23.41 13.08
C LYS A 219 -23.55 -22.12 12.28
N ALA A 220 -22.93 -22.24 11.11
CA ALA A 220 -22.76 -21.12 10.18
C ALA A 220 -24.13 -20.55 9.72
N PRO A 221 -24.20 -19.26 9.32
CA PRO A 221 -23.10 -18.29 9.28
C PRO A 221 -22.75 -17.76 10.69
N LEU A 222 -21.45 -17.69 11.00
CA LEU A 222 -21.00 -16.93 12.16
C LEU A 222 -21.05 -15.46 11.79
N THR A 223 -21.65 -14.61 12.63
CA THR A 223 -21.63 -13.15 12.41
C THR A 223 -20.23 -12.56 12.61
N LYS A 224 -19.44 -13.20 13.48
CA LYS A 224 -18.11 -12.79 13.88
C LYS A 224 -17.21 -14.00 14.08
N ILE A 225 -15.98 -13.91 13.58
CA ILE A 225 -14.89 -14.83 13.89
C ILE A 225 -13.70 -14.04 14.42
N TYR A 226 -12.74 -14.72 15.02
CA TYR A 226 -11.53 -14.12 15.56
C TYR A 226 -10.30 -14.88 15.08
N LEU A 227 -9.25 -14.15 14.72
CA LEU A 227 -7.94 -14.70 14.38
C LEU A 227 -6.91 -14.15 15.35
N LEU A 228 -5.91 -14.95 15.70
CA LEU A 228 -4.78 -14.45 16.50
C LEU A 228 -3.80 -13.69 15.62
N ASN A 229 -3.38 -12.52 16.10
CA ASN A 229 -2.23 -11.83 15.56
C ASN A 229 -0.90 -12.41 16.11
N ARG A 230 0.23 -11.83 15.69
CA ARG A 230 1.57 -12.25 16.15
C ARG A 230 1.82 -12.03 17.65
N TYR A 231 1.02 -11.19 18.31
CA TYR A 231 1.08 -10.92 19.75
C TYR A 231 0.06 -11.75 20.53
N LEU A 232 -0.55 -12.78 19.92
CA LEU A 232 -1.57 -13.63 20.53
C LEU A 232 -2.81 -12.87 21.02
N GLN A 233 -3.14 -11.75 20.36
CA GLN A 233 -4.36 -10.98 20.59
C GLN A 233 -5.44 -11.39 19.59
N PHE A 234 -6.69 -11.42 20.04
CA PHE A 234 -7.84 -11.77 19.21
C PHE A 234 -8.26 -10.60 18.34
N MET A 235 -8.08 -10.74 17.03
CA MET A 235 -8.51 -9.78 16.02
C MET A 235 -9.88 -10.18 15.48
N PRO A 236 -10.93 -9.35 15.63
CA PRO A 236 -12.26 -9.64 15.13
C PRO A 236 -12.36 -9.48 13.62
N TYR A 237 -13.13 -10.37 13.02
CA TYR A 237 -13.50 -10.39 11.63
C TYR A 237 -15.03 -10.49 11.56
N LEU A 238 -15.67 -9.51 10.94
CA LEU A 238 -17.13 -9.42 10.87
C LEU A 238 -17.65 -9.75 9.47
N HIS A 239 -18.72 -10.52 9.41
CA HIS A 239 -19.53 -10.66 8.22
C HIS A 239 -20.50 -9.47 8.15
N GLN A 240 -20.48 -8.74 7.04
CA GLN A 240 -21.51 -7.73 6.78
C GLN A 240 -22.75 -8.46 6.25
N GLU A 241 -23.75 -8.62 7.10
CA GLU A 241 -25.11 -8.92 6.64
C GLU A 241 -25.63 -7.66 5.95
N HIS A 242 -26.02 -7.79 4.68
CA HIS A 242 -26.75 -6.76 3.94
C HIS A 242 -28.21 -6.70 4.40
#